data_AF-A0A066X2C9-F1
#
_entry.id   AF-A0A066X2C9-F1
#
_cell.length_a   1.000
_cell.length_b   1.000
_cell.length_c   1.000
_cell.angle_alpha   90.00
_cell.angle_beta   90.00
_cell.angle_gamma   90.00
#
_symmetry.space_group_name_H-M   'P 1'
#
loop_
_entity.id
_entity.type
_entity.pdbx_description
1 polymer ?
#
loop_
_entity_poly.entity_id
_entity_poly.type
_entity_poly.pdbx_seq_one_letter_code
_entity_poly.pdbx_strand_id
1 'polypeptide(L)'
;MYRSSDQGEGEFVSADDFDEFYAEHHELLSDNAWRKYYSSVLLAQPTSARFYRLPDLEHLPDSSDPLAKPRYRENGHLTKLPRWAHNVVRTHRRQPSLPVDTVTQIALDTLRQTIACLREDYPSVEPYSETQACFWLKYMKIDYPGEPSREAWKPNEFGISVAQGAFDMCAWEACYSRERWEVVDTSRIEPDLDGTRKSEVYWCGWPDGGVGEQARSRGWEPEVGSEEEVAFLAAVAVKETEGVDMADLNYAIRSHILLGVMRAALEVEKGQQVEEVKQQMVAAGRIDETRAEQWIRGALMVMEPYVRKKDGWPASEEVRGELLRQILAENGQLFARWKFSDHSKEFNFELKPRKQSLSVVTLAAT
;
A
#
# COMPACT_ATOMS: atom_id res chain seq x y z
N MET A 1 9.80 -28.37 -4.50
CA MET A 1 8.81 -27.51 -3.84
C MET A 1 7.83 -28.45 -3.17
N TYR A 2 7.93 -28.64 -1.85
CA TYR A 2 7.16 -29.66 -1.11
C TYR A 2 5.70 -29.21 -1.05
N ARG A 3 4.78 -30.03 -1.57
CA ARG A 3 3.33 -29.81 -1.55
C ARG A 3 2.73 -30.79 -0.54
N SER A 4 1.91 -30.31 0.38
CA SER A 4 1.18 -31.12 1.37
C SER A 4 -0.32 -31.13 1.07
N SER A 5 -0.69 -31.47 -0.17
CA SER A 5 -2.04 -31.94 -0.44
C SER A 5 -1.97 -33.09 -1.43
N ASP A 6 -2.61 -34.20 -1.07
CA ASP A 6 -2.80 -35.39 -1.91
C ASP A 6 -3.81 -35.12 -3.06
N GLN A 7 -3.95 -33.86 -3.49
CA GLN A 7 -4.88 -33.42 -4.54
C GLN A 7 -4.22 -33.35 -5.93
N GLY A 8 -2.96 -33.74 -6.05
CA GLY A 8 -2.26 -33.83 -7.33
C GLY A 8 -1.63 -35.21 -7.52
N GLU A 9 -2.39 -36.17 -8.05
CA GLU A 9 -1.83 -37.31 -8.80
C GLU A 9 -1.47 -36.90 -10.25
N GLY A 10 -1.19 -35.61 -10.50
CA GLY A 10 -0.86 -35.11 -11.83
C GLY A 10 0.64 -35.01 -12.04
N GLU A 11 1.15 -35.62 -13.12
CA GLU A 11 2.48 -35.32 -13.66
C GLU A 11 2.63 -33.81 -13.84
N PHE A 12 3.77 -33.28 -13.40
CA PHE A 12 4.11 -31.89 -13.71
C PHE A 12 4.29 -31.78 -15.22
N VAL A 13 3.62 -30.78 -15.80
CA VAL A 13 3.72 -30.39 -17.22
C VAL A 13 5.19 -30.36 -17.63
N SER A 14 5.57 -31.20 -18.60
CA SER A 14 6.93 -31.29 -19.13
C SER A 14 7.27 -29.99 -19.88
N ALA A 15 8.56 -29.71 -20.07
CA ALA A 15 8.97 -28.63 -20.98
C ALA A 15 8.45 -28.85 -22.41
N ASP A 16 8.18 -30.11 -22.77
CA ASP A 16 7.61 -30.50 -24.07
C ASP A 16 6.14 -30.10 -24.23
N ASP A 17 5.43 -29.84 -23.14
CA ASP A 17 4.02 -29.42 -23.13
C ASP A 17 3.88 -27.89 -23.16
N PHE A 18 5.00 -27.15 -23.36
CA PHE A 18 4.99 -25.68 -23.40
C PHE A 18 4.09 -25.13 -24.50
N ASP A 19 4.03 -25.79 -25.66
CA ASP A 19 3.19 -25.34 -26.78
C ASP A 19 1.69 -25.45 -26.45
N GLU A 20 1.28 -26.50 -25.72
CA GLU A 20 -0.09 -26.68 -25.24
C GLU A 20 -0.42 -25.67 -24.15
N PHE A 21 0.47 -25.50 -23.17
CA PHE A 21 0.36 -24.45 -22.15
C PHE A 21 0.26 -23.05 -22.78
N TYR A 22 1.08 -22.75 -23.79
CA TYR A 22 1.07 -21.46 -24.49
C TYR A 22 -0.24 -21.30 -25.26
N ALA A 23 -0.71 -22.31 -25.99
CA ALA A 23 -2.00 -22.24 -26.67
C ALA A 23 -3.16 -21.92 -25.71
N GLU A 24 -3.18 -22.54 -24.53
CA GLU A 24 -4.22 -22.34 -23.52
C GLU A 24 -4.09 -21.04 -22.72
N HIS A 25 -2.87 -20.51 -22.56
CA HIS A 25 -2.60 -19.42 -21.62
C HIS A 25 -1.83 -18.23 -22.23
N HIS A 26 -1.70 -18.14 -23.55
CA HIS A 26 -1.02 -17.04 -24.23
C HIS A 26 -1.59 -15.65 -23.87
N GLU A 27 -2.86 -15.58 -23.46
CA GLU A 27 -3.49 -14.35 -22.97
C GLU A 27 -2.78 -13.78 -21.73
N LEU A 28 -2.21 -14.62 -20.87
CA LEU A 28 -1.40 -14.21 -19.71
C LEU A 28 -0.03 -13.64 -20.11
N LEU A 29 0.41 -13.94 -21.34
CA LEU A 29 1.68 -13.50 -21.92
C LEU A 29 1.49 -12.33 -22.90
N SER A 30 0.25 -11.86 -23.09
CA SER A 30 -0.06 -10.70 -23.90
C SER A 30 0.59 -9.45 -23.31
N ASP A 31 1.23 -8.63 -24.14
CA ASP A 31 1.79 -7.33 -23.74
C ASP A 31 0.73 -6.41 -23.10
N ASN A 32 -0.56 -6.65 -23.37
CA ASN A 32 -1.66 -5.88 -22.83
C ASN A 32 -2.34 -6.52 -21.61
N ALA A 33 -1.92 -7.71 -21.16
CA ALA A 33 -2.53 -8.40 -20.01
C ALA A 33 -2.51 -7.54 -18.74
N TRP A 34 -1.44 -6.76 -18.54
CA TRP A 34 -1.27 -5.86 -17.41
C TRP A 34 -2.28 -4.72 -17.36
N ARG A 35 -2.87 -4.30 -18.50
CA ARG A 35 -3.83 -3.18 -18.57
C ARG A 35 -5.15 -3.49 -17.89
N LYS A 36 -5.45 -4.77 -17.67
CA LYS A 36 -6.59 -5.22 -16.87
C LYS A 36 -6.40 -4.90 -15.39
N TYR A 37 -5.15 -4.93 -14.93
CA TYR A 37 -4.78 -4.83 -13.51
C TYR A 37 -4.27 -3.44 -13.13
N TYR A 38 -3.55 -2.77 -14.04
CA TYR A 38 -2.88 -1.51 -13.77
C TYR A 38 -3.38 -0.38 -14.66
N SER A 39 -3.72 0.76 -14.07
CA SER A 39 -4.02 1.97 -14.80
C SER A 39 -2.77 2.53 -15.48
N SER A 40 -2.98 3.24 -16.59
CA SER A 40 -1.89 3.92 -17.29
C SER A 40 -1.25 5.00 -16.41
N VAL A 41 -2.06 5.66 -15.56
CA VAL A 41 -1.61 6.68 -14.61
C VAL A 41 -0.66 6.05 -13.59
N LEU A 42 -1.06 4.92 -12.99
CA LEU A 42 -0.23 4.19 -12.03
C LEU A 42 1.10 3.76 -12.65
N LEU A 43 1.08 3.17 -13.85
CA LEU A 43 2.30 2.71 -14.53
C LEU A 43 3.23 3.86 -14.95
N ALA A 44 2.67 5.04 -15.24
CA ALA A 44 3.45 6.22 -15.61
C ALA A 44 4.18 6.86 -14.41
N GLN A 45 3.81 6.51 -13.17
CA GLN A 45 4.48 7.05 -11.99
C GLN A 45 5.94 6.56 -11.94
N PRO A 46 6.92 7.45 -11.66
CA PRO A 46 8.34 7.07 -11.57
C PRO A 46 8.64 5.97 -10.54
N THR A 47 7.78 5.85 -9.52
CA THR A 47 7.86 4.85 -8.45
C THR A 47 7.46 3.47 -8.96
N SER A 48 6.48 3.36 -9.84
CA SER A 48 5.97 2.10 -10.38
C SER A 48 6.97 1.37 -11.27
N ALA A 49 7.90 2.10 -11.91
CA ALA A 49 8.99 1.50 -12.68
C ALA A 49 10.10 0.87 -11.80
N ARG A 50 10.05 1.09 -10.48
CA ARG A 50 11.17 0.82 -9.57
C ARG A 50 10.81 -0.06 -8.40
N PHE A 51 9.58 0.06 -7.94
CA PHE A 51 9.08 -0.66 -6.79
C PHE A 51 7.97 -1.60 -7.22
N TYR A 52 7.92 -2.76 -6.60
CA TYR A 52 6.78 -3.64 -6.79
C TYR A 52 5.54 -3.04 -6.11
N ARG A 53 4.47 -2.87 -6.88
CA ARG A 53 3.20 -2.24 -6.45
C ARG A 53 2.01 -3.13 -6.72
N LEU A 54 1.00 -3.00 -5.88
CA LEU A 54 -0.28 -3.64 -6.12
C LEU A 54 -1.00 -3.00 -7.32
N PRO A 55 -1.74 -3.82 -8.08
CA PRO A 55 -2.73 -3.33 -9.04
C PRO A 55 -3.73 -2.34 -8.43
N ASP A 56 -4.16 -1.35 -9.21
CA ASP A 56 -5.21 -0.39 -8.83
C ASP A 56 -6.58 -0.68 -9.46
N LEU A 57 -6.64 -1.47 -10.55
CA LEU A 57 -7.86 -1.76 -11.32
C LEU A 57 -8.49 -3.14 -11.07
N GLU A 58 -7.68 -4.20 -10.96
CA GLU A 58 -8.16 -5.56 -10.66
C GLU A 58 -7.14 -6.31 -9.80
N HIS A 59 -7.55 -7.29 -8.99
CA HIS A 59 -6.59 -8.09 -8.22
C HIS A 59 -5.81 -9.06 -9.06
N LEU A 60 -4.58 -9.34 -8.63
CA LEU A 60 -3.93 -10.58 -9.04
C LEU A 60 -4.83 -11.75 -8.63
N PRO A 61 -4.98 -12.77 -9.48
CA PRO A 61 -5.90 -13.86 -9.17
C PRO A 61 -5.52 -14.58 -7.87
N ASP A 62 -6.51 -14.98 -7.09
CA ASP A 62 -6.34 -15.59 -5.78
C ASP A 62 -6.13 -17.11 -5.85
N SER A 63 -5.84 -17.73 -4.71
CA SER A 63 -5.56 -19.18 -4.59
C SER A 63 -6.78 -20.01 -4.17
N SER A 64 -7.99 -19.45 -4.21
CA SER A 64 -9.19 -20.09 -3.65
C SER A 64 -9.79 -21.19 -4.56
N ASP A 65 -9.38 -21.26 -5.83
CA ASP A 65 -9.86 -22.26 -6.79
C ASP A 65 -8.95 -23.52 -6.84
N PRO A 66 -9.49 -24.70 -7.20
CA PRO A 66 -8.69 -25.93 -7.37
C PRO A 66 -7.52 -25.74 -8.35
N LEU A 67 -6.36 -26.32 -8.03
CA LEU A 67 -5.17 -26.27 -8.88
C LEU A 67 -5.51 -26.69 -10.33
N ALA A 68 -4.99 -25.94 -11.31
CA ALA A 68 -5.12 -26.18 -12.76
C ALA A 68 -6.52 -25.99 -13.38
N LYS A 69 -7.50 -25.40 -12.69
CA LYS A 69 -8.76 -24.99 -13.34
C LYS A 69 -8.72 -23.53 -13.82
N PRO A 70 -9.32 -23.23 -14.99
CA PRO A 70 -9.51 -21.85 -15.44
C PRO A 70 -10.25 -21.03 -14.39
N ARG A 71 -9.62 -19.92 -14.01
CA ARG A 71 -10.12 -18.95 -13.04
C ARG A 71 -11.25 -18.17 -13.70
N TYR A 72 -12.50 -18.52 -13.43
CA TYR A 72 -13.64 -17.79 -13.99
C TYR A 72 -14.43 -17.14 -12.87
N ARG A 73 -14.16 -15.86 -12.62
CA ARG A 73 -15.01 -15.03 -11.78
C ARG A 73 -15.22 -13.67 -12.40
N GLU A 74 -16.43 -13.19 -12.23
CA GLU A 74 -16.83 -11.86 -12.63
C GLU A 74 -16.13 -10.83 -11.73
N ASN A 75 -15.66 -9.78 -12.39
CA ASN A 75 -14.89 -8.65 -11.87
C ASN A 75 -15.18 -8.29 -10.40
N GLY A 76 -14.13 -8.18 -9.58
CA GLY A 76 -14.25 -7.61 -8.24
C GLY A 76 -12.93 -7.50 -7.47
N HIS A 77 -12.93 -6.65 -6.44
CA HIS A 77 -11.74 -6.28 -5.66
C HIS A 77 -11.69 -6.92 -4.26
N LEU A 78 -12.05 -8.20 -4.17
CA LEU A 78 -12.08 -9.03 -2.96
C LEU A 78 -10.99 -8.72 -1.91
N THR A 79 -9.70 -8.74 -2.28
CA THR A 79 -8.62 -8.59 -1.29
C THR A 79 -8.22 -7.14 -0.99
N LYS A 80 -8.77 -6.15 -1.70
CA LYS A 80 -8.32 -4.74 -1.61
C LYS A 80 -8.77 -4.13 -0.31
N LEU A 81 -10.07 -4.21 -0.06
CA LEU A 81 -10.72 -3.69 1.13
C LEU A 81 -10.24 -4.35 2.43
N PRO A 82 -10.15 -5.69 2.56
CA PRO A 82 -9.62 -6.30 3.77
C PRO A 82 -8.13 -5.99 3.98
N ARG A 83 -7.33 -5.90 2.90
CA ARG A 83 -5.91 -5.50 3.00
C ARG A 83 -5.77 -4.08 3.49
N TRP A 84 -6.54 -3.16 2.90
CA TRP A 84 -6.61 -1.77 3.32
C TRP A 84 -6.97 -1.68 4.81
N ALA A 85 -8.04 -2.38 5.25
CA ALA A 85 -8.45 -2.40 6.65
C ALA A 85 -7.35 -2.96 7.56
N HIS A 86 -6.68 -4.03 7.12
CA HIS A 86 -5.53 -4.59 7.82
C HIS A 86 -4.40 -3.57 7.99
N ASN A 87 -4.12 -2.77 6.96
CA ASN A 87 -3.12 -1.70 7.00
C ASN A 87 -3.53 -0.56 7.95
N VAL A 88 -4.80 -0.13 7.93
CA VAL A 88 -5.35 0.87 8.86
C VAL A 88 -5.15 0.42 10.30
N VAL A 89 -5.59 -0.80 10.64
CA VAL A 89 -5.45 -1.34 11.99
C VAL A 89 -3.98 -1.46 12.40
N ARG A 90 -3.12 -1.91 11.50
CA ARG A 90 -1.68 -1.99 11.79
C ARG A 90 -1.03 -0.65 12.01
N THR A 91 -1.45 0.37 11.26
CA THR A 91 -0.95 1.74 11.42
C THR A 91 -1.26 2.24 12.83
N HIS A 92 -2.51 2.14 13.27
CA HIS A 92 -2.91 2.49 14.63
C HIS A 92 -2.18 1.64 15.70
N ARG A 93 -2.06 0.31 15.52
CA ARG A 93 -1.37 -0.56 16.49
C ARG A 93 0.14 -0.30 16.60
N ARG A 94 0.79 0.02 15.48
CA ARG A 94 2.21 0.38 15.47
C ARG A 94 2.45 1.66 16.23
N GLN A 95 1.56 2.64 16.01
CA GLN A 95 1.74 4.00 16.44
C GLN A 95 0.38 4.58 16.83
N PRO A 96 -0.08 4.38 18.08
CA PRO A 96 -1.36 4.89 18.56
C PRO A 96 -1.27 6.38 18.92
N SER A 97 -0.74 7.19 18.00
CA SER A 97 -0.58 8.65 18.13
C SER A 97 -1.89 9.41 17.99
N LEU A 98 -2.86 8.82 17.29
CA LEU A 98 -4.19 9.40 17.07
C LEU A 98 -5.27 8.50 17.71
N PRO A 99 -6.38 9.09 18.20
CA PRO A 99 -7.52 8.30 18.67
C PRO A 99 -8.10 7.40 17.57
N VAL A 100 -8.63 6.23 17.97
CA VAL A 100 -9.26 5.25 17.05
C VAL A 100 -10.32 5.89 16.16
N ASP A 101 -11.18 6.74 16.72
CA ASP A 101 -12.24 7.42 15.97
C ASP A 101 -11.67 8.35 14.89
N THR A 102 -10.57 9.04 15.20
CA THR A 102 -9.89 9.93 14.24
C THR A 102 -9.26 9.12 13.10
N VAL A 103 -8.56 8.04 13.43
CA VAL A 103 -7.96 7.15 12.41
C VAL A 103 -9.04 6.51 11.54
N THR A 104 -10.14 6.07 12.14
CA THR A 104 -11.29 5.47 11.43
C THR A 104 -11.90 6.47 10.46
N GLN A 105 -12.14 7.71 10.90
CA GLN A 105 -12.71 8.76 10.04
C GLN A 105 -11.78 9.07 8.86
N ILE A 106 -10.47 9.26 9.12
CA ILE A 106 -9.47 9.49 8.07
C ILE A 106 -9.44 8.33 7.07
N ALA A 107 -9.49 7.09 7.57
CA ALA A 107 -9.51 5.90 6.74
C ALA A 107 -10.73 5.90 5.80
N LEU A 108 -11.94 6.05 6.35
CA LEU A 108 -13.17 6.03 5.54
C LEU A 108 -13.21 7.17 4.51
N ASP A 109 -12.79 8.38 4.91
CA ASP A 109 -12.78 9.54 4.00
C ASP A 109 -11.79 9.36 2.85
N THR A 110 -10.56 8.92 3.14
CA THR A 110 -9.54 8.70 2.11
C THR A 110 -9.89 7.54 1.18
N LEU A 111 -10.48 6.45 1.70
CA LEU A 111 -10.95 5.34 0.89
C LEU A 111 -12.04 5.80 -0.09
N ARG A 112 -13.05 6.53 0.41
CA ARG A 112 -14.13 7.09 -0.42
C ARG A 112 -13.60 8.02 -1.51
N GLN A 113 -12.71 8.95 -1.16
CA GLN A 113 -12.11 9.89 -2.12
C GLN A 113 -11.30 9.16 -3.20
N THR A 114 -10.47 8.20 -2.81
CA THR A 114 -9.61 7.48 -3.75
C THR A 114 -10.44 6.64 -4.72
N ILE A 115 -11.46 5.93 -4.24
CA ILE A 115 -12.38 5.17 -5.09
C ILE A 115 -13.14 6.09 -6.04
N ALA A 116 -13.63 7.24 -5.56
CA ALA A 116 -14.34 8.21 -6.39
C ALA A 116 -13.45 8.70 -7.55
N CYS A 117 -12.22 9.12 -7.25
CA CYS A 117 -11.25 9.56 -8.28
C CYS A 117 -10.93 8.45 -9.29
N LEU A 118 -10.67 7.22 -8.83
CA LEU A 118 -10.37 6.09 -9.73
C LEU A 118 -11.55 5.79 -10.66
N ARG A 119 -12.78 5.93 -10.18
CA ARG A 119 -13.99 5.65 -10.95
C ARG A 119 -14.31 6.71 -12.01
N GLU A 120 -13.77 7.93 -11.90
CA GLU A 120 -13.92 8.94 -12.95
C GLU A 120 -13.31 8.46 -14.27
N ASP A 121 -12.14 7.82 -14.19
CA ASP A 121 -11.42 7.29 -15.36
C ASP A 121 -11.73 5.81 -15.65
N TYR A 122 -12.08 5.03 -14.62
CA TYR A 122 -12.28 3.58 -14.72
C TYR A 122 -13.60 3.14 -14.05
N PRO A 123 -14.74 3.20 -14.76
CA PRO A 123 -16.05 2.83 -14.23
C PRO A 123 -16.18 1.35 -13.81
N SER A 124 -15.25 0.49 -14.21
CA SER A 124 -15.18 -0.92 -13.79
C SER A 124 -14.84 -1.10 -12.31
N VAL A 125 -14.21 -0.10 -11.67
CA VAL A 125 -13.86 -0.11 -10.25
C VAL A 125 -15.12 -0.12 -9.39
N GLU A 126 -15.12 -0.97 -8.35
CA GLU A 126 -16.27 -1.13 -7.44
C GLU A 126 -16.65 0.16 -6.70
N PRO A 127 -17.95 0.39 -6.42
CA PRO A 127 -18.39 1.49 -5.57
C PRO A 127 -17.83 1.40 -4.15
N TYR A 128 -17.59 2.57 -3.56
CA TYR A 128 -17.33 2.67 -2.13
C TYR A 128 -18.55 2.20 -1.34
N SER A 129 -18.34 1.25 -0.41
CA SER A 129 -19.33 0.81 0.57
C SER A 129 -18.81 1.07 1.98
N GLU A 130 -19.40 2.03 2.69
CA GLU A 130 -19.04 2.31 4.08
C GLU A 130 -19.36 1.13 4.98
N THR A 131 -20.44 0.39 4.70
CA THR A 131 -20.80 -0.84 5.44
C THR A 131 -19.69 -1.87 5.36
N GLN A 132 -19.20 -2.18 4.15
CA GLN A 132 -18.13 -3.17 3.99
C GLN A 132 -16.82 -2.68 4.61
N ALA A 133 -16.50 -1.38 4.47
CA ALA A 133 -15.31 -0.81 5.08
C ALA A 133 -15.36 -0.89 6.61
N CYS A 134 -16.48 -0.51 7.22
CA CYS A 134 -16.69 -0.61 8.67
C CYS A 134 -16.68 -2.06 9.14
N PHE A 135 -17.25 -2.98 8.37
CA PHE A 135 -17.19 -4.42 8.65
C PHE A 135 -15.74 -4.88 8.77
N TRP A 136 -14.89 -4.58 7.78
CA TRP A 136 -13.49 -5.03 7.78
C TRP A 136 -12.66 -4.38 8.88
N LEU A 137 -12.86 -3.08 9.15
CA LEU A 137 -12.18 -2.41 10.28
C LEU A 137 -12.53 -3.05 11.62
N LYS A 138 -13.81 -3.38 11.83
CA LYS A 138 -14.29 -4.08 13.02
C LYS A 138 -13.77 -5.52 13.09
N TYR A 139 -13.83 -6.26 11.98
CA TYR A 139 -13.34 -7.63 11.88
C TYR A 139 -11.84 -7.72 12.20
N MET A 140 -11.06 -6.76 11.69
CA MET A 140 -9.63 -6.64 11.97
C MET A 140 -9.32 -6.10 13.39
N LYS A 141 -10.35 -5.72 14.16
CA LYS A 141 -10.29 -5.24 15.54
C LYS A 141 -9.49 -3.94 15.67
N ILE A 142 -9.92 -2.90 14.96
CA ILE A 142 -9.32 -1.56 15.04
C ILE A 142 -9.35 -0.97 16.46
N ASP A 143 -10.37 -1.32 17.23
CA ASP A 143 -10.66 -0.91 18.60
C ASP A 143 -9.98 -1.78 19.66
N TYR A 144 -9.19 -2.79 19.26
CA TYR A 144 -8.53 -3.68 20.20
C TYR A 144 -7.49 -2.90 21.05
N PRO A 145 -7.62 -2.86 22.39
CA PRO A 145 -6.77 -2.06 23.28
C PRO A 145 -5.41 -2.70 23.57
N GLY A 146 -5.05 -3.78 22.86
CA GLY A 146 -3.80 -4.49 23.11
C GLY A 146 -2.59 -3.60 22.91
N GLU A 147 -1.57 -3.80 23.74
CA GLU A 147 -0.31 -3.07 23.64
C GLU A 147 0.33 -3.26 22.26
N PRO A 148 1.07 -2.25 21.75
CA PRO A 148 1.85 -2.36 20.53
C PRO A 148 2.79 -3.57 20.57
N SER A 149 2.40 -4.69 19.97
CA SER A 149 3.26 -5.86 19.93
C SER A 149 4.42 -5.62 18.97
N ARG A 150 5.58 -6.21 19.25
CA ARG A 150 6.71 -6.22 18.29
C ARG A 150 6.32 -6.81 16.94
N GLU A 151 5.26 -7.62 16.89
CA GLU A 151 4.74 -8.23 15.67
C GLU A 151 4.05 -7.20 14.77
N ALA A 152 3.50 -6.12 15.32
CA ALA A 152 2.96 -5.02 14.53
C ALA A 152 4.02 -4.47 13.56
N TRP A 153 5.30 -4.45 13.96
CA TRP A 153 6.44 -3.98 13.18
C TRP A 153 7.03 -4.99 12.18
N LYS A 154 6.49 -6.22 12.10
CA LYS A 154 6.87 -7.21 11.07
C LYS A 154 6.47 -6.72 9.66
N PRO A 155 6.88 -7.40 8.58
CA PRO A 155 6.31 -7.21 7.24
C PRO A 155 4.77 -7.20 7.22
N ASN A 156 4.14 -6.63 6.18
CA ASN A 156 2.72 -6.91 5.93
C ASN A 156 2.62 -8.37 5.52
N GLU A 157 1.87 -9.17 6.28
CA GLU A 157 1.70 -10.60 6.05
C GLU A 157 0.27 -10.90 5.55
N PHE A 158 -0.50 -9.85 5.22
CA PHE A 158 -1.87 -10.01 4.75
C PHE A 158 -1.94 -10.83 3.46
N GLY A 159 -1.08 -10.56 2.47
CA GLY A 159 -1.06 -11.31 1.21
C GLY A 159 -0.75 -12.79 1.44
N ILE A 160 0.18 -13.08 2.36
CA ILE A 160 0.52 -14.44 2.77
C ILE A 160 -0.64 -15.12 3.49
N SER A 161 -1.31 -14.41 4.39
CA SER A 161 -2.48 -14.93 5.11
C SER A 161 -3.61 -15.28 4.14
N VAL A 162 -3.87 -14.42 3.16
CA VAL A 162 -4.84 -14.72 2.08
C VAL A 162 -4.42 -15.96 1.29
N ALA A 163 -3.15 -16.06 0.87
CA ALA A 163 -2.64 -17.23 0.15
C ALA A 163 -2.79 -18.53 0.97
N GLN A 164 -2.57 -18.45 2.28
CA GLN A 164 -2.77 -19.55 3.23
C GLN A 164 -4.24 -19.81 3.59
N GLY A 165 -5.19 -19.18 2.91
CA GLY A 165 -6.62 -19.41 3.11
C GLY A 165 -7.17 -18.83 4.42
N ALA A 166 -6.51 -17.85 5.03
CA ALA A 166 -6.95 -17.23 6.29
C ALA A 166 -8.34 -16.59 6.18
N PHE A 167 -8.75 -16.17 4.98
CA PHE A 167 -10.00 -15.44 4.74
C PHE A 167 -10.72 -15.98 3.51
N ASP A 168 -11.93 -16.50 3.69
CA ASP A 168 -12.88 -16.81 2.61
C ASP A 168 -13.55 -15.53 2.13
N MET A 169 -12.76 -14.76 1.39
CA MET A 169 -13.19 -13.49 0.81
C MET A 169 -14.38 -13.67 -0.13
N CYS A 170 -14.42 -14.82 -0.81
CA CYS A 170 -15.47 -15.16 -1.76
C CYS A 170 -16.81 -15.42 -1.07
N ALA A 171 -16.83 -16.27 -0.05
CA ALA A 171 -18.04 -16.52 0.74
C ALA A 171 -18.53 -15.26 1.44
N TRP A 172 -17.60 -14.40 1.88
CA TRP A 172 -17.93 -13.11 2.46
C TRP A 172 -18.57 -12.15 1.44
N GLU A 173 -17.96 -11.95 0.27
CA GLU A 173 -18.48 -11.04 -0.78
C GLU A 173 -19.82 -11.50 -1.34
N ALA A 174 -20.08 -12.81 -1.39
CA ALA A 174 -21.39 -13.34 -1.77
C ALA A 174 -22.55 -12.82 -0.89
N CYS A 175 -22.26 -12.24 0.28
CA CYS A 175 -23.25 -11.55 1.12
C CYS A 175 -23.52 -10.10 0.66
N TYR A 176 -22.94 -9.61 -0.44
CA TYR A 176 -23.00 -8.22 -0.89
C TYR A 176 -23.15 -8.12 -2.42
N SER A 177 -24.38 -8.12 -2.94
CA SER A 177 -24.66 -8.00 -4.38
C SER A 177 -24.44 -6.59 -4.91
N ARG A 178 -23.66 -6.47 -5.99
CA ARG A 178 -23.30 -5.21 -6.65
C ARG A 178 -24.52 -4.34 -7.02
N GLU A 179 -25.60 -4.97 -7.47
CA GLU A 179 -26.83 -4.30 -7.92
C GLU A 179 -27.46 -3.41 -6.84
N ARG A 180 -27.43 -3.83 -5.57
CA ARG A 180 -27.99 -3.02 -4.47
C ARG A 180 -27.14 -1.80 -4.14
N TRP A 181 -25.84 -1.85 -4.40
CA TRP A 181 -24.90 -0.77 -4.08
C TRP A 181 -24.74 0.24 -5.22
N GLU A 182 -25.04 -0.14 -6.45
CA GLU A 182 -25.04 0.79 -7.59
C GLU A 182 -26.34 1.61 -7.70
N VAL A 183 -27.46 1.11 -7.15
CA VAL A 183 -28.79 1.74 -7.29
C VAL A 183 -29.12 2.72 -6.16
N VAL A 184 -28.48 2.59 -5.00
CA VAL A 184 -28.84 3.37 -3.81
C VAL A 184 -27.75 4.37 -3.46
N ASP A 185 -28.08 5.65 -3.47
CA ASP A 185 -27.20 6.79 -3.13
C ASP A 185 -26.94 6.91 -1.61
N THR A 186 -26.90 5.79 -0.88
CA THR A 186 -26.62 5.76 0.56
C THR A 186 -25.39 4.93 0.86
N SER A 187 -24.44 5.49 1.61
CA SER A 187 -23.16 4.83 1.91
C SER A 187 -23.28 3.59 2.83
N ARG A 188 -24.37 3.51 3.62
CA ARG A 188 -24.65 2.41 4.55
C ARG A 188 -25.90 1.66 4.13
N ILE A 189 -25.70 0.49 3.52
CA ILE A 189 -26.75 -0.50 3.25
C ILE A 189 -26.47 -1.73 4.10
N GLU A 190 -27.48 -2.47 4.54
CA GLU A 190 -27.25 -3.74 5.23
C GLU A 190 -26.81 -4.81 4.22
N PRO A 191 -25.97 -5.79 4.64
CA PRO A 191 -25.59 -6.91 3.78
C PRO A 191 -26.82 -7.71 3.30
N ASP A 192 -26.68 -8.43 2.19
CA ASP A 192 -27.73 -9.20 1.52
C ASP A 192 -27.98 -10.52 2.22
N LEU A 193 -28.36 -10.43 3.48
CA LEU A 193 -28.63 -11.58 4.33
C LEU A 193 -30.12 -11.89 4.27
N ASP A 194 -30.45 -13.15 4.08
CA ASP A 194 -31.81 -13.69 4.16
C ASP A 194 -32.36 -13.76 5.60
N GLY A 195 -31.67 -13.15 6.57
CA GLY A 195 -31.96 -13.21 7.99
C GLY A 195 -31.51 -14.50 8.69
N THR A 196 -31.02 -15.50 7.95
CA THR A 196 -30.54 -16.78 8.50
C THR A 196 -29.02 -16.85 8.63
N ARG A 197 -28.30 -16.01 7.88
CA ARG A 197 -26.84 -15.95 7.84
C ARG A 197 -26.31 -14.65 8.46
N LYS A 198 -25.08 -14.71 8.98
CA LYS A 198 -24.30 -13.54 9.34
C LYS A 198 -23.21 -13.35 8.28
N SER A 199 -22.84 -12.10 8.00
CA SER A 199 -21.62 -11.80 7.26
C SER A 199 -20.43 -12.21 8.14
N GLU A 200 -19.92 -13.42 7.96
CA GLU A 200 -18.78 -13.98 8.67
C GLU A 200 -17.67 -14.32 7.67
N VAL A 201 -16.42 -14.22 8.12
CA VAL A 201 -15.26 -14.58 7.31
C VAL A 201 -14.77 -15.93 7.81
N TYR A 202 -14.81 -16.92 6.92
CA TYR A 202 -14.43 -18.29 7.22
C TYR A 202 -12.97 -18.57 6.83
N TRP A 203 -12.42 -19.66 7.34
CA TRP A 203 -11.09 -20.15 6.97
C TRP A 203 -11.22 -21.16 5.83
N CYS A 204 -10.46 -20.98 4.75
CA CYS A 204 -10.52 -21.79 3.53
C CYS A 204 -9.62 -23.05 3.56
N GLY A 205 -8.96 -23.35 4.68
CA GLY A 205 -7.90 -24.38 4.71
C GLY A 205 -6.54 -23.80 4.31
N TRP A 206 -5.62 -24.65 3.81
CA TRP A 206 -4.29 -24.26 3.30
C TRP A 206 -4.22 -24.46 1.78
N PRO A 207 -4.92 -23.65 0.97
CA PRO A 207 -4.99 -23.86 -0.47
C PRO A 207 -3.63 -23.69 -1.16
N ASP A 208 -2.72 -22.89 -0.59
CA ASP A 208 -1.36 -22.72 -1.09
C ASP A 208 -0.41 -23.89 -0.78
N GLY A 209 -0.82 -24.85 0.07
CA GLY A 209 0.04 -25.94 0.53
C GLY A 209 1.36 -25.46 1.18
N GLY A 210 1.41 -24.25 1.74
CA GLY A 210 2.61 -23.63 2.32
C GLY A 210 3.47 -22.80 1.35
N VAL A 211 3.01 -22.54 0.12
CA VAL A 211 3.72 -21.70 -0.86
C VAL A 211 3.78 -20.23 -0.44
N GLY A 212 2.84 -19.73 0.36
CA GLY A 212 2.83 -18.36 0.87
C GLY A 212 4.09 -18.01 1.67
N GLU A 213 4.61 -18.94 2.47
CA GLU A 213 5.90 -18.77 3.18
C GLU A 213 7.10 -18.70 2.22
N GLN A 214 7.04 -19.46 1.13
CA GLN A 214 8.08 -19.42 0.10
C GLN A 214 7.99 -18.12 -0.72
N ALA A 215 6.79 -17.63 -1.00
CA ALA A 215 6.58 -16.36 -1.67
C ALA A 215 7.03 -15.19 -0.79
N ARG A 216 6.76 -15.25 0.52
CA ARG A 216 7.28 -14.31 1.53
C ARG A 216 8.80 -14.22 1.50
N SER A 217 9.48 -15.37 1.57
CA SER A 217 10.95 -15.42 1.56
C SER A 217 11.57 -14.95 0.24
N ARG A 218 10.77 -14.88 -0.83
CA ARG A 218 11.16 -14.36 -2.15
C ARG A 218 10.76 -12.90 -2.41
N GLY A 219 10.19 -12.21 -1.42
CA GLY A 219 9.85 -10.79 -1.53
C GLY A 219 8.56 -10.49 -2.30
N TRP A 220 7.59 -11.41 -2.31
CA TRP A 220 6.31 -11.22 -3.01
C TRP A 220 5.36 -10.20 -2.38
N GLU A 221 5.71 -9.62 -1.24
CA GLU A 221 4.91 -8.53 -0.68
C GLU A 221 5.26 -7.20 -1.37
N PRO A 222 4.26 -6.42 -1.80
CA PRO A 222 4.48 -5.14 -2.45
C PRO A 222 5.28 -4.21 -1.55
N GLU A 223 6.21 -3.50 -2.16
CA GLU A 223 7.09 -2.55 -1.47
C GLU A 223 6.34 -1.27 -1.15
N VAL A 224 5.44 -0.87 -2.05
CA VAL A 224 4.53 0.25 -1.89
C VAL A 224 3.11 -0.27 -1.86
N GLY A 225 2.30 0.25 -0.94
CA GLY A 225 0.88 -0.07 -0.87
C GLY A 225 0.10 0.35 -2.12
N SER A 226 -1.16 -0.07 -2.16
CA SER A 226 -2.17 0.47 -3.06
C SER A 226 -2.37 1.98 -2.86
N GLU A 227 -2.99 2.64 -3.84
CA GLU A 227 -3.28 4.09 -3.78
C GLU A 227 -4.11 4.45 -2.54
N GLU A 228 -5.08 3.61 -2.15
CA GLU A 228 -5.92 3.79 -0.96
C GLU A 228 -5.09 3.71 0.33
N GLU A 229 -4.14 2.78 0.40
CA GLU A 229 -3.23 2.63 1.54
C GLU A 229 -2.28 3.84 1.65
N VAL A 230 -1.75 4.31 0.53
CA VAL A 230 -0.83 5.47 0.49
C VAL A 230 -1.57 6.76 0.85
N ALA A 231 -2.77 6.98 0.29
CA ALA A 231 -3.61 8.13 0.60
C ALA A 231 -3.98 8.18 2.09
N PHE A 232 -4.36 7.03 2.66
CA PHE A 232 -4.62 6.91 4.10
C PHE A 232 -3.38 7.27 4.94
N LEU A 233 -2.22 6.68 4.64
CA LEU A 233 -0.98 6.93 5.38
C LEU A 233 -0.54 8.40 5.28
N ALA A 234 -0.68 9.03 4.11
CA ALA A 234 -0.40 10.44 3.92
C ALA A 234 -1.33 11.33 4.76
N ALA A 235 -2.63 11.03 4.78
CA ALA A 235 -3.60 11.79 5.58
C ALA A 235 -3.36 11.62 7.10
N VAL A 236 -3.03 10.41 7.56
CA VAL A 236 -2.60 10.17 8.95
C VAL A 236 -1.36 10.99 9.28
N ALA A 237 -0.36 11.00 8.38
CA ALA A 237 0.88 11.72 8.63
C ALA A 237 0.66 13.22 8.82
N VAL A 238 -0.21 13.83 8.02
CA VAL A 238 -0.60 15.24 8.19
C VAL A 238 -1.28 15.46 9.53
N LYS A 239 -2.25 14.61 9.88
CA LYS A 239 -3.00 14.74 11.15
C LYS A 239 -2.10 14.59 12.37
N GLU A 240 -1.12 13.69 12.33
CA GLU A 240 -0.15 13.49 13.41
C GLU A 240 0.74 14.70 13.64
N THR A 241 1.00 15.47 12.58
CA THR A 241 1.85 16.67 12.65
C THR A 241 1.07 17.96 12.87
N GLU A 242 -0.26 17.89 12.93
CA GLU A 242 -1.13 19.04 13.14
C GLU A 242 -0.95 19.59 14.57
N GLY A 243 -0.75 20.90 14.69
CA GLY A 243 -0.49 21.61 15.94
C GLY A 243 0.89 21.36 16.56
N VAL A 244 1.79 20.63 15.89
CA VAL A 244 3.11 20.28 16.43
C VAL A 244 4.14 21.34 16.06
N ASP A 245 4.82 21.90 17.08
CA ASP A 245 5.97 22.77 16.85
C ASP A 245 7.17 21.95 16.34
N MET A 246 7.95 22.54 15.46
CA MET A 246 9.16 21.90 14.92
C MET A 246 10.22 21.61 15.99
N ALA A 247 10.21 22.32 17.11
CA ALA A 247 11.06 22.03 18.26
C ALA A 247 10.61 20.78 19.05
N ASP A 248 9.34 20.40 18.94
CA ASP A 248 8.70 19.35 19.75
C ASP A 248 8.48 18.05 18.96
N LEU A 249 9.21 17.85 17.86
CA LEU A 249 9.09 16.66 17.04
C LEU A 249 9.47 15.39 17.82
N ASN A 250 8.49 14.55 18.10
CA ASN A 250 8.71 13.19 18.59
C ASN A 250 9.17 12.24 17.47
N TYR A 251 10.48 12.00 17.36
CA TYR A 251 11.07 11.09 16.37
C TYR A 251 10.80 9.60 16.61
N ALA A 252 10.05 9.22 17.65
CA ALA A 252 9.43 7.89 17.71
C ALA A 252 8.25 7.76 16.72
N ILE A 253 7.68 8.89 16.27
CA ILE A 253 6.56 8.98 15.32
C ILE A 253 7.10 9.16 13.90
N ARG A 254 6.72 8.27 12.97
CA ARG A 254 7.18 8.30 11.58
C ARG A 254 6.89 9.62 10.88
N SER A 255 5.73 10.20 11.11
CA SER A 255 5.28 11.42 10.43
C SER A 255 6.08 12.65 10.90
N HIS A 256 6.52 12.65 12.17
CA HIS A 256 7.42 13.68 12.69
C HIS A 256 8.83 13.55 12.09
N ILE A 257 9.32 12.33 11.89
CA ILE A 257 10.57 12.10 11.15
C ILE A 257 10.45 12.68 9.74
N LEU A 258 9.38 12.35 9.01
CA LEU A 258 9.15 12.82 7.64
C LEU A 258 9.04 14.35 7.57
N LEU A 259 8.36 14.97 8.54
CA LEU A 259 8.27 16.42 8.65
C LEU A 259 9.64 17.06 8.97
N GLY A 260 10.43 16.45 9.85
CA GLY A 260 11.80 16.88 10.14
C GLY A 260 12.73 16.80 8.93
N VAL A 261 12.65 15.71 8.15
CA VAL A 261 13.39 15.58 6.88
C VAL A 261 12.93 16.62 5.85
N MET A 262 11.62 16.87 5.75
CA MET A 262 11.09 17.90 4.85
C MET A 262 11.64 19.29 5.21
N ARG A 263 11.79 19.60 6.51
CA ARG A 263 12.44 20.84 6.97
C ARG A 263 13.91 20.87 6.64
N ALA A 264 14.64 19.79 6.92
CA ALA A 264 16.06 19.70 6.60
C ALA A 264 16.34 19.89 5.09
N ALA A 265 15.40 19.52 4.22
CA ALA A 265 15.50 19.74 2.77
C ALA A 265 15.40 21.22 2.34
N LEU A 266 14.89 22.12 3.20
CA LEU A 266 14.72 23.56 2.95
C LEU A 266 15.82 24.43 3.57
N GLU A 267 16.42 23.97 4.67
CA GLU A 267 17.34 24.78 5.47
C GLU A 267 18.74 24.89 4.83
N VAL A 268 19.37 26.06 5.00
CA VAL A 268 20.76 26.30 4.56
C VAL A 268 21.74 25.44 5.36
N GLU A 269 21.44 25.20 6.65
CA GLU A 269 22.20 24.33 7.56
C GLU A 269 21.76 22.86 7.49
N LYS A 270 21.50 22.39 6.26
CA LYS A 270 21.05 21.02 5.98
C LYS A 270 21.85 19.95 6.71
N GLY A 271 23.17 20.10 6.84
CA GLY A 271 24.04 19.13 7.52
C GLY A 271 23.70 18.96 9.01
N GLN A 272 23.47 20.07 9.72
CA GLN A 272 23.16 20.05 11.16
C GLN A 272 21.78 19.45 11.42
N GLN A 273 20.77 19.88 10.66
CA GLN A 273 19.40 19.37 10.79
C GLN A 273 19.30 17.87 10.44
N VAL A 274 20.02 17.42 9.41
CA VAL A 274 20.09 15.99 9.07
C VAL A 274 20.72 15.17 10.19
N GLU A 275 21.78 15.68 10.79
CA GLU A 275 22.46 15.00 11.90
C GLU A 275 21.56 14.91 13.15
N GLU A 276 20.82 15.98 13.46
CA GLU A 276 19.83 16.00 14.54
C GLU A 276 18.73 14.95 14.31
N VAL A 277 18.12 14.92 13.12
CA VAL A 277 17.11 13.92 12.75
C VAL A 277 17.67 12.49 12.89
N LYS A 278 18.91 12.27 12.40
CA LYS A 278 19.57 10.96 12.49
C LYS A 278 19.76 10.52 13.95
N GLN A 279 20.33 11.38 14.79
CA GLN A 279 20.58 11.08 16.20
C GLN A 279 19.28 10.76 16.94
N GLN A 280 18.22 11.53 16.69
CA GLN A 280 16.92 11.31 17.32
C GLN A 280 16.22 10.02 16.84
N MET A 281 16.34 9.69 15.54
CA MET A 281 15.84 8.41 14.99
C MET A 281 16.52 7.19 15.62
N VAL A 282 17.85 7.27 15.80
CA VAL A 282 18.65 6.21 16.43
C VAL A 282 18.31 6.10 17.93
N ALA A 283 18.20 7.24 18.62
CA ALA A 283 17.83 7.29 20.04
C ALA A 283 16.42 6.72 20.29
N ALA A 284 15.49 6.91 19.35
CA ALA A 284 14.15 6.31 19.40
C ALA A 284 14.15 4.78 19.17
N GLY A 285 15.30 4.17 18.87
CA GLY A 285 15.46 2.72 18.70
C GLY A 285 14.75 2.14 17.49
N ARG A 286 14.35 2.98 16.53
CA ARG A 286 13.58 2.59 15.34
C ARG A 286 14.46 1.94 14.27
N ILE A 287 15.70 2.43 14.15
CA ILE A 287 16.62 2.12 13.08
C ILE A 287 18.06 2.22 13.62
N ASP A 288 18.97 1.40 13.12
CA ASP A 288 20.39 1.54 13.43
C ASP A 288 20.99 2.73 12.69
N GLU A 289 22.14 3.22 13.16
CA GLU A 289 22.78 4.43 12.64
C GLU A 289 23.07 4.36 11.13
N THR A 290 23.59 3.23 10.66
CA THR A 290 23.95 3.05 9.24
C THR A 290 22.74 3.10 8.33
N ARG A 291 21.64 2.46 8.74
CA ARG A 291 20.38 2.48 8.00
C ARG A 291 19.66 3.84 8.11
N ALA A 292 19.79 4.53 9.24
CA ALA A 292 19.21 5.87 9.43
C ALA A 292 19.78 6.85 8.41
N GLU A 293 21.10 6.86 8.24
CA GLU A 293 21.77 7.74 7.30
C GLU A 293 21.36 7.46 5.84
N GLN A 294 21.36 6.18 5.43
CA GLN A 294 20.95 5.78 4.08
C GLN A 294 19.50 6.16 3.79
N TRP A 295 18.61 5.93 4.75
CA TRP A 295 17.19 6.28 4.60
C TRP A 295 16.98 7.80 4.50
N ILE A 296 17.61 8.59 5.37
CA ILE A 296 17.49 10.07 5.33
C ILE A 296 17.99 10.61 3.99
N ARG A 297 19.11 10.09 3.48
CA ARG A 297 19.62 10.47 2.15
C ARG A 297 18.60 10.18 1.05
N GLY A 298 17.98 8.99 1.07
CA GLY A 298 16.92 8.63 0.12
C GLY A 298 15.68 9.52 0.24
N ALA A 299 15.23 9.80 1.46
CA ALA A 299 14.08 10.66 1.73
C ALA A 299 14.33 12.10 1.26
N LEU A 300 15.52 12.65 1.50
CA LEU A 300 15.91 13.98 1.01
C LEU A 300 15.89 14.06 -0.52
N MET A 301 16.41 13.06 -1.22
CA MET A 301 16.38 13.04 -2.70
C MET A 301 14.95 13.10 -3.25
N VAL A 302 13.98 12.54 -2.52
CA VAL A 302 12.56 12.58 -2.88
C VAL A 302 11.93 13.93 -2.52
N MET A 303 12.22 14.48 -1.35
CA MET A 303 11.56 15.69 -0.83
C MET A 303 12.12 16.99 -1.41
N GLU A 304 13.43 17.06 -1.67
CA GLU A 304 14.12 18.26 -2.18
C GLU A 304 13.47 18.89 -3.42
N PRO A 305 13.09 18.14 -4.48
CA PRO A 305 12.48 18.73 -5.67
C PRO A 305 11.12 19.41 -5.41
N TYR A 306 10.40 19.01 -4.36
CA TYR A 306 9.12 19.62 -4.00
C TYR A 306 9.35 20.92 -3.24
N VAL A 307 10.26 20.88 -2.28
CA VAL A 307 10.50 22.01 -1.40
C VAL A 307 11.32 23.11 -2.07
N ARG A 308 12.24 22.79 -3.00
CA ARG A 308 12.99 23.80 -3.78
C ARG A 308 12.11 24.68 -4.68
N LYS A 309 10.86 24.26 -4.96
CA LYS A 309 9.88 25.08 -5.67
C LYS A 309 9.20 26.12 -4.79
N LYS A 310 9.49 26.12 -3.48
CA LYS A 310 8.92 27.04 -2.50
C LYS A 310 9.99 28.03 -2.04
N ASP A 311 9.56 29.26 -1.78
CA ASP A 311 10.40 30.31 -1.22
C ASP A 311 10.49 30.14 0.31
N GLY A 312 11.26 29.14 0.74
CA GLY A 312 11.52 28.85 2.16
C GLY A 312 10.47 27.97 2.85
N TRP A 313 10.57 27.87 4.17
CA TRP A 313 9.68 27.07 5.01
C TRP A 313 8.26 27.66 5.03
N PRO A 314 7.20 26.88 4.72
CA PRO A 314 5.86 27.44 4.69
C PRO A 314 5.42 27.93 6.07
N ALA A 315 5.02 29.20 6.16
CA ALA A 315 4.68 29.85 7.44
C ALA A 315 3.39 29.33 8.07
N SER A 316 2.36 29.04 7.25
CA SER A 316 1.10 28.49 7.72
C SER A 316 1.19 26.97 7.84
N GLU A 317 0.68 26.43 8.94
CA GLU A 317 0.56 24.99 9.16
C GLU A 317 -0.21 24.27 8.06
N GLU A 318 -1.33 24.83 7.59
CA GLU A 318 -2.15 24.26 6.52
C GLU A 318 -1.33 24.00 5.25
N VAL A 319 -0.52 24.97 4.82
CA VAL A 319 0.35 24.83 3.63
C VAL A 319 1.48 23.81 3.88
N ARG A 320 1.99 23.70 5.11
CA ARG A 320 2.97 22.66 5.46
C ARG A 320 2.33 21.27 5.38
N GLY A 321 1.13 21.11 5.94
CA GLY A 321 0.36 19.89 5.89
C GLY A 321 0.04 19.47 4.46
N GLU A 322 -0.40 20.40 3.62
CA GLU A 322 -0.71 20.11 2.21
C GLU A 322 0.54 19.72 1.41
N LEU A 323 1.66 20.42 1.62
CA LEU A 323 2.93 20.07 0.99
C LEU A 323 3.39 18.67 1.41
N LEU A 324 3.31 18.36 2.71
CA LEU A 324 3.64 17.05 3.24
C LEU A 324 2.72 15.98 2.64
N ARG A 325 1.40 16.24 2.60
CA ARG A 325 0.40 15.34 2.00
C ARG A 325 0.73 15.03 0.55
N GLN A 326 1.01 16.05 -0.25
CA GLN A 326 1.33 15.92 -1.67
C GLN A 326 2.58 15.04 -1.86
N ILE A 327 3.67 15.37 -1.15
CA ILE A 327 4.92 14.62 -1.23
C ILE A 327 4.66 13.15 -0.91
N LEU A 328 3.97 12.87 0.19
CA LEU A 328 3.75 11.50 0.68
C LEU A 328 2.79 10.70 -0.20
N ALA A 329 1.74 11.34 -0.75
CA ALA A 329 0.81 10.70 -1.68
C ALA A 329 1.51 10.31 -2.99
N GLU A 330 2.32 11.21 -3.57
CA GLU A 330 3.07 10.93 -4.81
C GLU A 330 4.27 9.99 -4.57
N ASN A 331 4.71 9.82 -3.32
CA ASN A 331 5.92 9.08 -2.97
C ASN A 331 5.69 8.12 -1.80
N GLY A 332 4.72 7.20 -1.96
CA GLY A 332 4.38 6.19 -0.95
C GLY A 332 5.55 5.31 -0.50
N GLN A 333 6.65 5.23 -1.26
CA GLN A 333 7.89 4.57 -0.84
C GLN A 333 8.52 5.20 0.41
N LEU A 334 8.19 6.44 0.76
CA LEU A 334 8.59 7.06 2.03
C LEU A 334 7.99 6.34 3.26
N PHE A 335 6.89 5.61 3.06
CA PHE A 335 6.29 4.72 4.05
C PHE A 335 6.77 3.27 3.96
N ALA A 336 7.53 2.92 2.91
CA ALA A 336 8.06 1.58 2.71
C ALA A 336 9.02 1.18 3.84
N ARG A 337 9.35 -0.11 3.88
CA ARG A 337 9.98 -0.75 5.03
C ARG A 337 11.32 -0.08 5.39
N TRP A 338 11.44 0.37 6.64
CA TRP A 338 12.70 0.84 7.25
C TRP A 338 13.71 -0.29 7.49
N LYS A 339 13.23 -1.54 7.47
CA LYS A 339 14.00 -2.76 7.64
C LYS A 339 13.65 -3.68 6.49
N PHE A 340 14.55 -3.82 5.51
CA PHE A 340 14.46 -4.92 4.57
C PHE A 340 14.61 -6.24 5.35
N SER A 341 13.87 -7.27 4.93
CA SER A 341 14.27 -8.63 5.28
C SER A 341 15.65 -8.86 4.68
N ASP A 342 16.54 -9.54 5.39
CA ASP A 342 17.87 -9.94 4.86
C ASP A 342 17.76 -10.81 3.59
N HIS A 343 16.55 -11.25 3.23
CA HIS A 343 16.22 -12.03 2.03
C HIS A 343 15.51 -11.22 0.94
N SER A 344 15.09 -9.99 1.23
CA SER A 344 14.53 -9.10 0.21
C SER A 344 15.70 -8.68 -0.67
N LYS A 345 15.61 -8.94 -1.99
CA LYS A 345 16.56 -8.34 -2.93
C LYS A 345 16.46 -6.82 -2.73
N GLU A 346 17.52 -6.22 -2.24
CA GLU A 346 17.58 -4.79 -1.99
C GLU A 346 17.27 -4.07 -3.31
N PHE A 347 16.13 -3.38 -3.37
CA PHE A 347 15.96 -2.36 -4.40
C PHE A 347 16.83 -1.19 -3.98
N ASN A 348 18.03 -1.14 -4.55
CA ASN A 348 18.99 -0.10 -4.25
C ASN A 348 18.38 1.27 -4.63
N PHE A 349 18.40 2.22 -3.69
CA PHE A 349 17.85 3.57 -3.83
C PHE A 349 18.67 4.47 -4.78
N GLU A 350 19.19 3.95 -5.88
CA GLU A 350 19.93 4.77 -6.84
C GLU A 350 18.95 5.53 -7.73
N LEU A 351 18.42 6.65 -7.22
CA LEU A 351 17.63 7.58 -8.01
C LEU A 351 18.53 8.22 -9.08
N LYS A 352 18.37 7.81 -10.35
CA LYS A 352 18.97 8.55 -11.47
C LYS A 352 18.46 9.99 -11.41
N PRO A 353 19.34 11.00 -11.49
CA PRO A 353 18.91 12.39 -11.54
C PRO A 353 17.95 12.60 -12.72
N ARG A 354 16.89 13.39 -12.51
CA ARG A 354 16.02 13.84 -13.60
C ARG A 354 16.93 14.48 -14.65
N LYS A 355 16.85 14.00 -15.90
CA LYS A 355 17.48 14.67 -17.05
C LYS A 355 17.01 16.12 -17.00
N GLN A 356 17.94 17.05 -16.76
CA GLN A 356 17.67 18.46 -16.94
C GLN A 356 17.16 18.62 -18.37
N SER A 357 15.96 19.16 -18.52
CA SER A 357 15.47 19.64 -19.81
C SER A 357 16.52 20.58 -20.36
N LEU A 358 17.18 20.17 -21.46
CA LEU A 358 18.11 21.01 -22.20
C LEU A 358 17.37 22.30 -22.55
N SER A 359 17.75 23.39 -21.89
CA SER A 359 17.46 24.73 -22.34
C SER A 359 18.10 24.85 -23.72
N VAL A 360 17.25 25.02 -24.72
CA VAL A 360 17.67 25.37 -26.08
C VAL A 360 18.29 26.76 -26.01
N VAL A 361 19.61 26.82 -25.90
CA VAL A 361 20.39 28.01 -26.25
C VAL A 361 20.57 27.96 -27.76
N THR A 362 19.67 28.62 -28.49
CA THR A 362 19.91 28.93 -29.90
C THR A 362 20.93 30.06 -29.94
N LEU A 363 22.18 29.71 -30.22
CA LEU A 363 23.21 30.65 -30.65
C LEU A 363 22.75 31.28 -31.98
N ALA A 364 22.66 32.60 -31.98
CA ALA A 364 22.54 33.40 -33.19
C ALA A 364 23.83 33.31 -34.00
N ALA A 365 23.71 32.98 -35.28
CA ALA A 365 24.72 33.25 -36.30
C ALA A 365 24.04 33.39 -37.67
N THR A 366 23.74 34.63 -38.04
CA THR A 366 24.24 35.33 -39.24
C THR A 366 23.71 36.75 -39.25
#